data_AF-A0A2M7YSB3-F1
#
_entry.id   AF-A0A2M7YSB3-F1
#
_cell.length_a   1.000
_cell.length_b   1.000
_cell.length_c   1.000
_cell.angle_alpha   90.00
_cell.angle_beta   90.00
_cell.angle_gamma   90.00
#
_symmetry.space_group_name_H-M   'P 1'
#
loop_
_entity.id
_entity.type
_entity.pdbx_description
1 polymer ?
#
loop_
_entity_poly.entity_id
_entity_poly.type
_entity_poly.pdbx_seq_one_letter_code
_entity_poly.pdbx_strand_id
1 'polypeptide(L)'
;MKVVSEGHLPRDLQMRDDLYYTLKDEYAVPLARSGSESSGRIQIHPIHFYSGGFKLLTVTLVDRQGEPLARIKIENGDRTGTFKDDDDFARYAAKAIADAIRKE
;
A
#
# COMPACT_ATOMS: atom_id res chain seq x y z
N MET A 1 25.03 1.26 -18.91
CA MET A 1 23.81 2.09 -18.85
C MET A 1 23.16 1.83 -17.49
N LYS A 2 23.01 2.83 -16.61
CA LYS A 2 22.40 2.64 -15.29
C LYS A 2 21.13 3.48 -15.24
N VAL A 3 19.99 2.81 -15.06
CA VAL A 3 18.71 3.47 -14.78
C VAL A 3 18.68 3.71 -13.27
N VAL A 4 18.80 4.96 -12.85
CA VAL A 4 18.43 5.35 -11.49
C VAL A 4 16.91 5.42 -11.51
N SER A 5 16.24 4.50 -10.83
CA SER A 5 14.82 4.67 -10.57
C SER A 5 14.65 5.87 -9.64
N GLU A 6 14.50 7.06 -10.21
CA GLU A 6 13.76 8.12 -9.54
C GLU A 6 12.36 7.55 -9.28
N GLY A 7 12.01 7.21 -8.03
CA GLY A 7 10.63 6.76 -7.81
C GLY A 7 10.25 6.19 -6.46
N HIS A 8 11.17 5.78 -5.60
CA HIS A 8 10.79 5.25 -4.29
C HIS A 8 11.64 5.92 -3.21
N LEU A 9 11.04 6.87 -2.49
CA LEU A 9 11.64 7.41 -1.27
C LEU A 9 11.87 6.23 -0.31
N PRO A 10 12.91 6.24 0.54
CA PRO A 10 13.10 5.19 1.54
C PRO A 10 11.84 4.92 2.39
N ARG A 11 11.08 5.99 2.66
CA ARG A 11 9.77 5.94 3.32
C ARG A 11 8.72 5.13 2.56
N ASP A 12 8.71 5.19 1.22
CA ASP A 12 7.80 4.39 0.39
C ASP A 12 8.12 2.90 0.46
N LEU A 13 9.41 2.57 0.51
CA LEU A 13 9.87 1.19 0.66
C LEU A 13 9.48 0.64 2.03
N GLN A 14 9.71 1.43 3.08
CA GLN A 14 9.31 1.07 4.44
C GLN A 14 7.80 0.86 4.54
N MET A 15 7.00 1.79 4.03
CA MET A 15 5.53 1.65 3.99
C MET A 15 5.08 0.38 3.26
N ARG A 16 5.76 -0.04 2.18
CA ARG A 16 5.44 -1.29 1.49
C ARG A 16 5.76 -2.52 2.34
N ASP A 17 6.88 -2.51 3.05
CA ASP A 17 7.24 -3.59 3.98
C ASP A 17 6.26 -3.64 5.16
N ASP A 18 5.92 -2.50 5.76
CA ASP A 18 4.97 -2.41 6.87
C ASP A 18 3.59 -2.92 6.44
N LEU A 19 3.12 -2.52 5.26
CA LEU A 19 1.87 -3.05 4.68
C LEU A 19 1.97 -4.56 4.44
N TYR A 20 3.08 -5.07 3.90
CA TYR A 20 3.26 -6.50 3.65
C TYR A 20 3.15 -7.31 4.95
N TYR A 21 3.90 -6.92 5.98
CA TYR A 21 3.91 -7.64 7.26
C TYR A 21 2.60 -7.47 8.01
N THR A 22 2.01 -6.28 8.04
CA THR A 22 0.72 -6.06 8.72
C THR A 22 -0.39 -6.88 8.05
N LEU A 23 -0.47 -6.87 6.71
CA LEU A 23 -1.48 -7.65 5.99
C LEU A 23 -1.31 -9.16 6.20
N LYS A 24 -0.08 -9.65 6.20
CA LYS A 24 0.24 -11.06 6.36
C LYS A 24 0.02 -11.53 7.80
N ASP A 25 0.59 -10.82 8.76
CA ASP A 25 0.74 -11.29 10.13
C ASP A 25 -0.48 -10.91 10.98
N GLU A 26 -1.05 -9.71 10.81
CA GLU A 26 -2.21 -9.25 11.58
C GLU A 26 -3.54 -9.58 10.90
N TYR A 27 -3.62 -9.43 9.57
CA TYR A 27 -4.85 -9.65 8.81
C TYR A 27 -4.95 -11.02 8.14
N ALA A 28 -3.91 -11.86 8.26
CA ALA A 28 -3.85 -13.22 7.69
C ALA A 28 -4.13 -13.26 6.17
N VAL A 29 -3.78 -12.19 5.44
CA VAL A 29 -3.91 -12.15 3.98
C VAL A 29 -2.79 -13.01 3.38
N PRO A 30 -3.10 -13.99 2.52
CA PRO A 30 -2.10 -14.86 1.91
C PRO A 30 -1.29 -14.09 0.86
N LEU A 31 -0.13 -13.57 1.27
CA LEU A 31 0.76 -12.76 0.43
C LEU A 31 2.11 -13.45 0.19
N ALA A 32 2.51 -13.52 -1.07
CA ALA A 32 3.85 -13.93 -1.48
C ALA A 32 4.69 -12.71 -1.89
N ARG A 33 6.00 -12.73 -1.62
CA ARG A 33 6.92 -11.69 -2.09
C ARG A 33 7.25 -11.82 -3.59
N SER A 34 7.07 -13.01 -4.17
CA SER A 34 7.35 -13.29 -5.58
C SER A 34 6.08 -13.69 -6.33
N GLY A 35 5.92 -13.18 -7.55
CA GLY A 35 4.71 -13.36 -8.35
C GLY A 35 4.52 -14.75 -8.96
N SER A 36 5.50 -15.64 -8.89
CA SER A 36 5.50 -16.95 -9.56
C SER A 36 4.37 -17.89 -9.12
N GLU A 37 3.81 -17.69 -7.92
CA GLU A 37 2.72 -18.53 -7.38
C GLU A 37 1.46 -17.72 -7.02
N SER A 38 1.48 -16.41 -7.24
CA SER A 38 0.41 -15.51 -6.79
C SER A 38 -0.83 -15.56 -7.69
N SER A 39 -2.03 -15.41 -7.12
CA SER A 39 -3.31 -15.24 -7.85
C SER A 39 -3.50 -13.83 -8.43
N GLY A 40 -2.55 -12.93 -8.18
CA GLY A 40 -2.62 -11.52 -8.56
C GLY A 40 -1.54 -10.74 -7.81
N ARG A 41 -1.54 -9.41 -7.94
CA ARG A 41 -0.61 -8.54 -7.20
C ARG A 41 -1.32 -7.31 -6.66
N ILE A 42 -0.79 -6.79 -5.55
CA ILE A 42 -1.21 -5.52 -4.95
C ILE A 42 -0.21 -4.45 -5.39
N GLN A 43 -0.67 -3.44 -6.11
CA GLN A 43 0.15 -2.30 -6.51
C GLN A 43 -0.10 -1.13 -5.57
N ILE A 44 0.98 -0.60 -4.98
CA ILE A 44 0.92 0.46 -3.98
C ILE A 44 1.61 1.72 -4.53
N HIS A 45 0.85 2.81 -4.58
CA HIS A 45 1.28 4.12 -5.04
C HIS A 45 1.06 5.18 -3.95
N PRO A 46 2.08 5.45 -3.13
CA PRO A 46 2.03 6.52 -2.13
C PRO A 46 2.13 7.90 -2.78
N ILE A 47 1.41 8.87 -2.23
CA ILE A 47 1.51 10.29 -2.54
C ILE A 47 1.78 11.03 -1.25
N HIS A 48 2.74 11.95 -1.29
CA HIS A 48 3.21 12.68 -0.12
C HIS A 48 2.65 14.10 -0.05
N PHE A 49 2.63 14.68 1.15
CA PHE A 49 2.55 16.12 1.30
C PHE A 49 3.88 16.77 0.92
N TYR A 50 3.84 18.04 0.50
CA TYR A 50 5.05 18.81 0.21
C TYR A 50 5.98 18.95 1.43
N SER A 51 5.39 19.01 2.63
CA SER A 51 6.09 19.09 3.93
C SER A 51 6.64 17.75 4.43
N GLY A 52 6.46 16.66 3.68
CA GLY A 52 6.75 15.29 4.11
C GLY A 52 5.56 14.58 4.74
N GLY A 53 5.62 13.25 4.80
CA GLY A 53 4.53 12.39 5.24
C GLY A 53 3.57 12.00 4.12
N PHE A 54 2.85 10.89 4.33
CA PHE A 54 1.89 10.39 3.36
C PHE A 54 0.60 11.21 3.37
N LYS A 55 0.18 11.68 2.19
CA LYS A 55 -1.12 12.32 1.95
C LYS A 55 -2.18 11.32 1.53
N LEU A 56 -1.81 10.41 0.64
CA LEU A 56 -2.73 9.48 0.01
C LEU A 56 -1.99 8.19 -0.34
N LEU A 57 -2.67 7.06 -0.20
CA LEU A 57 -2.26 5.80 -0.78
C LEU A 57 -3.30 5.38 -1.82
N THR A 58 -2.85 5.18 -3.07
CA THR A 58 -3.66 4.47 -4.07
C THR A 58 -3.19 3.02 -4.12
N VAL A 59 -4.14 2.10 -3.96
CA VAL A 59 -3.90 0.66 -4.03
C VAL A 59 -4.71 0.08 -5.16
N THR A 60 -4.08 -0.68 -6.05
CA THR A 60 -4.77 -1.41 -7.13
C THR A 60 -4.56 -2.90 -6.92
N LEU A 61 -5.66 -3.66 -6.83
CA LEU A 61 -5.64 -5.11 -6.90
C LEU A 61 -5.70 -5.49 -8.37
N VAL A 62 -4.77 -6.31 -8.84
CA VAL A 62 -4.80 -6.83 -10.20
C VAL A 62 -4.71 -8.34 -10.20
N ASP A 63 -5.36 -8.97 -11.17
CA ASP A 63 -5.33 -10.42 -11.36
C ASP A 63 -4.00 -10.92 -11.99
N ARG A 64 -3.95 -12.21 -12.32
CA ARG A 64 -2.78 -12.84 -12.97
C ARG A 64 -2.54 -12.31 -14.39
N GLN A 65 -3.59 -11.86 -15.06
CA GLN A 65 -3.58 -11.33 -16.41
C GLN A 65 -3.13 -9.86 -16.42
N GLY A 66 -3.12 -9.22 -15.25
CA GLY A 66 -2.77 -7.82 -15.06
C GLY A 66 -3.97 -6.88 -15.14
N GLU A 67 -5.19 -7.41 -15.19
CA GLU A 67 -6.41 -6.63 -15.22
C GLU A 67 -6.76 -6.12 -13.81
N PRO A 68 -7.21 -4.86 -13.67
CA PRO A 68 -7.59 -4.31 -12.38
C PRO A 68 -8.90 -4.92 -11.88
N LEU A 69 -8.84 -5.57 -10.72
CA LEU A 69 -10.01 -6.08 -10.01
C LEU A 69 -10.67 -4.99 -9.16
N ALA A 70 -9.84 -4.22 -8.45
CA ALA A 70 -10.29 -3.14 -7.60
C ALA A 70 -9.26 -2.02 -7.48
N ARG A 71 -9.74 -0.81 -7.18
CA ARG A 71 -8.90 0.35 -6.84
C ARG A 71 -9.39 0.99 -5.56
N ILE A 72 -8.50 1.11 -4.59
CA ILE A 72 -8.76 1.66 -3.26
C ILE A 72 -8.00 2.97 -3.13
N LYS A 73 -8.69 4.02 -2.70
CA LYS A 73 -8.11 5.32 -2.37
C LYS A 73 -8.17 5.51 -0.87
N ILE A 74 -7.01 5.65 -0.22
CA ILE A 74 -6.88 5.75 1.24
C ILE A 74 -6.23 7.09 1.56
N GLU A 75 -7.03 8.04 2.04
CA GLU A 75 -6.57 9.40 2.38
C GLU A 75 -6.04 9.45 3.80
N ASN A 76 -4.89 10.11 3.97
CA ASN A 76 -4.44 10.56 5.28
C ASN A 76 -5.13 11.88 5.60
N GLY A 77 -5.40 12.13 6.88
CA GLY A 77 -6.05 13.37 7.29
C GLY A 77 -5.27 14.60 6.84
N ASP A 78 -5.96 15.65 6.42
CA ASP A 78 -5.40 16.87 5.84
C ASP A 78 -5.24 18.02 6.85
N ARG A 79 -5.57 17.78 8.13
CA ARG A 79 -5.57 18.78 9.21
C ARG A 79 -4.84 18.27 10.45
N THR A 80 -4.31 19.21 11.23
CA THR A 80 -3.73 18.95 12.55
C THR A 80 -4.77 18.24 13.43
N GLY A 81 -4.50 16.97 13.79
CA GLY A 81 -5.40 16.12 14.58
C GLY A 81 -6.10 14.98 13.82
N THR A 82 -6.17 15.04 12.48
CA THR A 82 -6.62 13.91 11.65
C THR A 82 -5.46 13.25 10.89
N PHE A 83 -4.35 13.98 10.73
CA PHE A 83 -3.10 13.50 10.17
C PHE A 83 -2.52 12.38 11.03
N LYS A 84 -2.28 11.22 10.41
CA LYS A 84 -1.57 10.08 11.00
C LYS A 84 -0.10 10.18 10.65
N ASP A 85 0.76 9.80 11.58
CA ASP A 85 2.16 9.52 11.26
C ASP A 85 2.27 8.31 10.31
N ASP A 86 3.48 8.02 9.86
CA ASP A 86 3.70 6.99 8.84
C ASP A 86 3.24 5.61 9.31
N ASP A 87 3.53 5.23 10.57
CA ASP A 87 3.20 3.92 11.13
C ASP A 87 1.69 3.76 11.33
N ASP A 88 1.03 4.78 11.89
CA ASP A 88 -0.43 4.80 12.05
C ASP A 88 -1.14 4.81 10.71
N PHE A 89 -0.59 5.51 9.72
CA PHE A 89 -1.14 5.51 8.38
C PHE A 89 -0.94 4.16 7.68
N ALA A 90 0.19 3.48 7.87
CA ALA A 90 0.44 2.14 7.37
C ALA A 90 -0.58 1.13 7.93
N ARG A 91 -0.80 1.12 9.25
CA ARG A 91 -1.80 0.25 9.90
C ARG A 91 -3.22 0.57 9.42
N TYR A 92 -3.57 1.84 9.34
CA TYR A 92 -4.86 2.28 8.83
C TYR A 92 -5.10 1.82 7.38
N ALA A 93 -4.08 1.94 6.53
CA ALA A 93 -4.14 1.50 5.15
C ALA A 93 -4.21 -0.02 5.02
N ALA A 94 -3.43 -0.78 5.82
CA ALA A 94 -3.48 -2.24 5.84
C ALA A 94 -4.90 -2.74 6.15
N LYS A 95 -5.56 -2.13 7.15
CA LYS A 95 -6.95 -2.45 7.48
C LYS A 95 -7.88 -2.24 6.29
N ALA A 96 -7.79 -1.08 5.63
CA ALA A 96 -8.65 -0.75 4.49
C ALA A 96 -8.44 -1.72 3.31
N ILE A 97 -7.20 -2.13 3.06
CA ILE A 97 -6.87 -3.13 2.04
C ILE A 97 -7.43 -4.50 2.41
N ALA A 98 -7.24 -4.96 3.65
CA ALA A 98 -7.75 -6.25 4.10
C ALA A 98 -9.29 -6.32 4.03
N ASP A 99 -9.97 -5.24 4.44
CA ASP A 99 -11.44 -5.14 4.37
C ASP A 99 -11.94 -5.16 2.92
N ALA A 100 -11.18 -4.61 1.97
CA ALA A 100 -11.52 -4.68 0.55
C ALA A 100 -11.34 -6.10 -0.02
N ILE A 101 -10.23 -6.77 0.31
CA ILE A 101 -9.96 -8.14 -0.15
C ILE A 101 -11.00 -9.13 0.37
N ARG A 102 -11.48 -8.97 1.61
CA ARG A 102 -12.48 -9.88 2.22
C ARG A 102 -13.91 -9.68 1.71
N LYS A 103 -14.19 -8.57 1.01
CA LYS A 103 -15.50 -8.27 0.45
C LYS A 103 -15.66 -8.78 -0.99
N GLU A 104 -14.58 -9.23 -1.61
CA GLU A 104 -14.58 -10.00 -2.86
C GLU A 104 -14.76 -11.50 -2.58
#